data_AF-A0A6L9YM26-F1
#
_entry.id   AF-A0A6L9YM26-F1
#
_cell.length_a   1.000
_cell.length_b   1.000
_cell.length_c   1.000
_cell.angle_alpha   90.00
_cell.angle_beta   90.00
_cell.angle_gamma   90.00
#
_symmetry.space_group_name_H-M   'P 1'
#
loop_
_entity.id
_entity.type
_entity.pdbx_description
1 polymer ?
#
loop_
_entity_poly.entity_id
_entity_poly.type
_entity_poly.pdbx_seq_one_letter_code
_entity_poly.pdbx_strand_id
1 'polypeptide(L)'
;MKLSSIEYKLLPKTFKAETLISFLFTHGKTEYNWCPDQRIRDHFKKLKSGKIFAWGAFSGEIMVGLITAELGGQFCHHYGEKTSAEIIEFVVHSEHRGMGIGTALVNCAKKYIFTQHQDIKEIYVMVHASNVASSRAFIKEGFAVVITFDDPFRNRHTTVLKVKKAIPSTKLTRVLGIQSGNAVDGIDIVVVDFEEPLLSSSRTVSELKYHVVAFETFPWLKEKRQEIFALREGNWQGCNAANYGIAKHFVETALTFLAKHSIAKTTIDLVSSHGQTIHGHPHWEIGELSSIAQGLGITTVGDFRSADVAAGGNGSPCTCTYDYLMLRPPVGSSMWRICINIGGTSSVTFCPPQGSVELPSGLDPGLGVLYIDWAANKCDPNLEYDKDGKLGLTGKINKALLDEMLQHPHFQKNQLPISVGPDDFTRSCFDQWHQQAKELGCTDQDFVATLTELSAMTIALACKKFGPCTDDIIVRGGVRNNPYFMERLRVNLCHALGQDIQTLRSLNDLGFEEKSWETVLYAMMGFLCIKGLYNFVPSCTGASHPVVGGKICPGNNFSSIELQVLDSFKGDSGTGVV
;
A
#
# COMPACT_ATOMS: atom_id res chain seq x y z
N MET A 1 20.98 25.73 11.42
CA MET A 1 21.03 24.68 12.46
C MET A 1 20.49 23.40 11.86
N LYS A 2 21.18 22.26 11.95
CA LYS A 2 20.58 20.95 11.61
C LYS A 2 19.43 20.73 12.56
N LEU A 3 18.21 20.61 12.05
CA LEU A 3 17.04 20.33 12.88
C LEU A 3 17.17 18.94 13.47
N SER A 4 17.05 18.86 14.80
CA SER A 4 16.70 17.61 15.47
C SER A 4 15.31 17.14 14.99
N SER A 5 14.97 15.88 15.23
CA SER A 5 13.60 15.38 15.00
C SER A 5 12.58 16.29 15.71
N ILE A 6 11.54 16.71 14.99
CA ILE A 6 10.47 17.53 15.55
C ILE A 6 9.50 16.62 16.31
N GLU A 7 9.30 16.90 17.60
CA GLU A 7 8.36 16.18 18.44
C GLU A 7 7.06 16.95 18.60
N TYR A 8 5.92 16.27 18.46
CA TYR A 8 4.59 16.88 18.56
C TYR A 8 3.90 16.40 19.84
N LYS A 9 3.63 17.33 20.77
CA LYS A 9 3.11 17.00 22.10
C LYS A 9 1.78 17.70 22.35
N LEU A 10 0.82 16.97 22.91
CA LEU A 10 -0.29 17.59 23.62
C LEU A 10 0.25 18.23 24.91
N LEU A 11 -0.01 19.52 25.10
CA LEU A 11 0.48 20.25 26.26
C LEU A 11 -0.40 19.97 27.49
N PRO A 12 0.19 19.70 28.66
CA PRO A 12 -0.59 19.46 29.87
C PRO A 12 -1.35 20.72 30.30
N LYS A 13 -2.46 20.56 31.02
CA LYS A 13 -3.25 21.68 31.57
C LYS A 13 -2.45 22.60 32.50
N THR A 14 -1.34 22.09 33.05
CA THR A 14 -0.40 22.82 33.91
C THR A 14 0.65 23.62 33.14
N PHE A 15 0.69 23.52 31.81
CA PHE A 15 1.63 24.27 30.98
C PHE A 15 1.43 25.78 31.17
N LYS A 16 2.54 26.53 31.20
CA LYS A 16 2.51 27.98 31.45
C LYS A 16 1.88 28.71 30.26
N ALA A 17 0.68 29.24 30.45
CA ALA A 17 -0.02 30.03 29.44
C ALA A 17 0.83 31.19 28.88
N GLU A 18 1.62 31.85 29.73
CA GLU A 18 2.46 32.97 29.31
C GLU A 18 3.53 32.56 28.29
N THR A 19 4.03 31.32 28.35
CA THR A 19 4.95 30.79 27.34
C THR A 19 4.28 30.70 25.97
N LEU A 20 3.02 30.27 25.93
CA LEU A 20 2.23 30.17 24.69
C LEU A 20 1.86 31.54 24.13
N ILE A 21 1.47 32.46 25.00
CA ILE A 21 1.16 33.85 24.66
C ILE A 21 2.40 34.53 24.06
N SER A 22 3.56 34.40 24.72
CA SER A 22 4.83 34.96 24.25
C SER A 22 5.23 34.37 22.89
N PHE A 23 5.09 33.06 22.70
CA PHE A 23 5.38 32.39 21.43
C PHE A 23 4.46 32.91 20.31
N LEU A 24 3.16 33.00 20.59
CA LEU A 24 2.17 33.48 19.63
C LEU A 24 2.42 34.94 19.23
N PHE A 25 2.71 35.85 20.17
CA PHE A 25 3.00 37.23 19.81
C PHE A 25 4.30 37.39 19.04
N THR A 26 5.30 36.57 19.34
CA THR A 26 6.61 36.63 18.66
C THR A 26 6.53 36.12 17.22
N HIS A 27 5.84 35.00 16.97
CA HIS A 27 5.86 34.35 15.66
C HIS A 27 4.52 34.38 14.91
N GLY A 28 3.44 34.68 15.62
CA GLY A 28 2.08 34.63 15.10
C GLY A 28 1.59 35.96 14.54
N LYS A 29 2.06 37.11 15.06
CA LYS A 29 1.59 38.42 14.59
C LYS A 29 2.12 38.71 13.18
N THR A 30 1.23 38.70 12.20
CA THR A 30 1.52 39.04 10.80
C THR A 30 0.38 39.89 10.23
N GLU A 31 0.54 40.44 9.02
CA GLU A 31 -0.54 41.14 8.31
C GLU A 31 -1.78 40.23 8.08
N TYR A 32 -1.58 38.91 8.03
CA TYR A 32 -2.65 37.93 7.80
C TYR A 32 -3.13 37.21 9.07
N ASN A 33 -2.54 37.48 10.22
CA ASN A 33 -2.91 36.84 11.48
C ASN A 33 -3.14 37.87 12.58
N TRP A 34 -4.42 38.03 12.91
CA TRP A 34 -4.92 39.04 13.83
C TRP A 34 -4.91 38.51 15.26
N CYS A 35 -4.00 39.02 16.09
CA CYS A 35 -3.80 38.57 17.48
C CYS A 35 -4.08 39.72 18.48
N PRO A 36 -5.35 40.02 18.81
CA PRO A 36 -5.68 41.05 19.81
C PRO A 36 -5.36 40.58 21.23
N ASP A 37 -4.56 41.35 21.97
CA ASP A 37 -3.91 40.91 23.22
C ASP A 37 -4.89 40.33 24.26
N GLN A 38 -5.95 41.08 24.58
CA GLN A 38 -6.94 40.65 25.57
C GLN A 38 -7.60 39.32 25.19
N ARG A 39 -7.97 39.13 23.92
CA ARG A 39 -8.60 37.89 23.43
C ARG A 39 -7.64 36.71 23.52
N ILE A 40 -6.37 36.91 23.17
CA ILE A 40 -5.33 35.88 23.27
C ILE A 40 -5.15 35.45 24.73
N ARG A 41 -5.04 36.41 25.65
CA ARG A 41 -4.89 36.12 27.08
C ARG A 41 -6.10 35.38 27.63
N ASP A 42 -7.31 35.79 27.25
CA ASP A 42 -8.54 35.13 27.67
C ASP A 42 -8.69 33.72 27.09
N HIS A 43 -8.25 33.50 25.84
CA HIS A 43 -8.15 32.17 25.24
C HIS A 43 -7.23 31.26 26.06
N PHE A 44 -5.98 31.66 26.31
CA PHE A 44 -5.03 30.80 27.01
C PHE A 44 -5.34 30.60 28.51
N LYS A 45 -6.12 31.47 29.16
CA LYS A 45 -6.65 31.21 30.52
C LYS A 45 -7.50 29.93 30.57
N LYS A 46 -8.18 29.57 29.47
CA LYS A 46 -9.03 28.39 29.35
C LYS A 46 -8.26 27.06 29.40
N LEU A 47 -6.92 27.09 29.24
CA LEU A 47 -6.07 25.90 29.24
C LEU A 47 -6.14 25.17 30.59
N LYS A 48 -6.10 25.93 31.70
CA LYS A 48 -6.19 25.37 33.06
C LYS A 48 -7.52 24.67 33.31
N SER A 49 -8.62 25.24 32.80
CA SER A 49 -9.94 24.62 32.90
C SER A 49 -10.13 23.42 31.96
N GLY A 50 -9.19 23.17 31.04
CA GLY A 50 -9.31 22.13 30.01
C GLY A 50 -10.40 22.42 28.96
N LYS A 51 -10.83 23.68 28.84
CA LYS A 51 -11.79 24.12 27.83
C LYS A 51 -11.14 24.25 26.45
N ILE A 52 -9.83 24.52 26.44
CA ILE A 52 -9.01 24.46 25.24
C ILE A 52 -7.94 23.39 25.39
N PHE A 53 -7.52 22.83 24.25
CA PHE A 53 -6.37 21.95 24.14
C PHE A 53 -5.32 22.63 23.28
N ALA A 54 -4.05 22.36 23.56
CA ALA A 54 -2.93 22.95 22.84
C ALA A 54 -1.93 21.86 22.47
N TRP A 55 -1.45 21.85 21.23
CA TRP A 55 -0.30 21.07 20.80
C TRP A 55 0.88 21.97 20.53
N GLY A 56 2.04 21.58 21.02
CA GLY A 56 3.32 22.18 20.66
C GLY A 56 4.13 21.26 19.76
N ALA A 57 4.78 21.82 18.75
CA ALA A 57 5.87 21.18 18.02
C ALA A 57 7.19 21.66 18.62
N PHE A 58 8.13 20.75 18.87
CA PHE A 58 9.39 21.04 19.56
C PHE A 58 10.59 20.50 18.79
N SER A 59 11.63 21.32 18.64
CA SER A 59 12.96 20.91 18.22
C SER A 59 13.86 20.90 19.46
N GLY A 60 14.06 19.73 20.05
CA GLY A 60 14.61 19.63 21.41
C GLY A 60 13.68 20.31 22.43
N GLU A 61 14.21 21.26 23.19
CA GLU A 61 13.43 22.04 24.17
C GLU A 61 12.77 23.30 23.57
N ILE A 62 13.03 23.60 22.30
CA ILE A 62 12.55 24.83 21.65
C ILE A 62 11.22 24.57 20.98
N MET A 63 10.19 25.34 21.36
CA MET A 63 8.90 25.32 20.68
C MET A 63 9.04 25.96 19.29
N VAL A 64 8.64 25.23 18.25
CA VAL A 64 8.69 25.66 16.84
C VAL A 64 7.31 25.71 16.19
N GLY A 65 6.25 25.33 16.89
CA GLY A 65 4.88 25.50 16.42
C GLY A 65 3.85 25.28 17.52
N LEU A 66 2.67 25.84 17.33
CA LEU A 66 1.55 25.80 18.27
C LEU A 66 0.22 25.74 17.50
N ILE A 67 -0.66 24.84 17.93
CA ILE A 67 -2.06 24.82 17.50
C ILE A 67 -2.96 24.64 18.72
N THR A 68 -4.09 25.35 18.76
CA THR A 68 -5.07 25.23 19.83
C THR A 68 -6.46 25.00 19.29
N ALA A 69 -7.26 24.25 20.04
CA ALA A 69 -8.65 23.99 19.72
C ALA A 69 -9.54 24.11 20.96
N GLU A 70 -10.77 24.54 20.75
CA GLU A 70 -11.83 24.63 21.75
C GLU A 70 -12.98 23.71 21.33
N LEU A 71 -13.64 23.04 22.29
CA LEU A 71 -14.90 22.35 22.01
C LEU A 71 -16.03 23.37 21.94
N GLY A 72 -16.89 23.26 20.95
CA GLY A 72 -17.81 24.31 20.53
C GLY A 72 -17.12 25.35 19.65
N GLY A 73 -17.75 26.50 19.47
CA GLY A 73 -17.20 27.60 18.66
C GLY A 73 -18.27 28.43 17.96
N GLN A 74 -17.81 29.41 17.19
CA GLN A 74 -18.69 30.39 16.54
C GLN A 74 -19.59 29.79 15.44
N PHE A 75 -19.28 28.59 14.94
CA PHE A 75 -19.95 27.97 13.78
C PHE A 75 -20.84 26.77 14.13
N CYS A 76 -21.25 26.63 15.39
CA CYS A 76 -22.03 25.49 15.89
C CYS A 76 -23.49 25.41 15.37
N HIS A 77 -23.85 26.20 14.35
CA HIS A 77 -25.22 26.46 13.94
C HIS A 77 -26.01 25.23 13.46
N HIS A 78 -25.36 24.19 12.93
CA HIS A 78 -26.05 23.02 12.36
C HIS A 78 -26.19 21.81 13.30
N TYR A 79 -25.28 21.64 14.27
CA TYR A 79 -25.24 20.44 15.13
C TYR A 79 -25.19 20.74 16.65
N GLY A 80 -25.04 22.01 17.03
CA GLY A 80 -24.94 22.45 18.43
C GLY A 80 -23.50 22.50 18.96
N GLU A 81 -23.29 23.27 20.04
CA GLU A 81 -21.96 23.49 20.65
C GLU A 81 -21.29 22.20 21.13
N LYS A 82 -22.08 21.18 21.52
CA LYS A 82 -21.56 19.91 22.06
C LYS A 82 -21.02 18.95 20.99
N THR A 83 -21.23 19.23 19.71
CA THR A 83 -20.91 18.31 18.61
C THR A 83 -19.96 18.91 17.57
N SER A 84 -19.40 20.09 17.86
CA SER A 84 -18.42 20.77 17.00
C SER A 84 -17.22 21.22 17.81
N ALA A 85 -16.09 21.41 17.15
CA ALA A 85 -14.90 22.03 17.73
C ALA A 85 -14.36 23.11 16.79
N GLU A 86 -13.60 24.06 17.33
CA GLU A 86 -13.00 25.16 16.57
C GLU A 86 -11.51 25.24 16.86
N ILE A 87 -10.69 25.31 15.81
CA ILE A 87 -9.27 25.63 15.90
C ILE A 87 -9.14 27.15 15.97
N ILE A 88 -8.55 27.64 17.05
CA ILE A 88 -8.53 29.07 17.38
C ILE A 88 -7.19 29.69 17.01
N GLU A 89 -6.10 29.23 17.64
CA GLU A 89 -4.74 29.71 17.36
C GLU A 89 -3.92 28.67 16.62
N PHE A 90 -3.22 29.12 15.57
CA PHE A 90 -2.34 28.29 14.75
C PHE A 90 -1.13 29.11 14.29
N VAL A 91 0.06 28.71 14.72
CA VAL A 91 1.30 29.42 14.41
C VAL A 91 2.46 28.44 14.27
N VAL A 92 3.32 28.71 13.29
CA VAL A 92 4.62 28.05 13.12
C VAL A 92 5.69 29.13 13.24
N HIS A 93 6.77 28.80 13.96
CA HIS A 93 7.94 29.66 14.10
C HIS A 93 8.39 30.14 12.71
N SER A 94 8.66 31.44 12.58
CA SER A 94 8.92 32.11 11.30
C SER A 94 10.00 31.41 10.45
N GLU A 95 11.11 31.04 11.09
CA GLU A 95 12.23 30.33 10.44
C GLU A 95 11.94 28.87 10.06
N HIS A 96 10.85 28.28 10.55
CA HIS A 96 10.48 26.88 10.32
C HIS A 96 9.23 26.73 9.44
N ARG A 97 8.74 27.84 8.86
CA ARG A 97 7.61 27.81 7.92
C ARG A 97 8.01 27.09 6.64
N GLY A 98 7.06 26.38 6.02
CA GLY A 98 7.30 25.59 4.81
C GLY A 98 7.83 24.17 5.06
N MET A 99 8.20 23.83 6.29
CA MET A 99 8.78 22.51 6.65
C MET A 99 7.74 21.44 7.03
N GLY A 100 6.47 21.62 6.66
CA GLY A 100 5.40 20.65 6.97
C GLY A 100 4.90 20.63 8.43
N ILE A 101 5.56 21.33 9.36
CA ILE A 101 5.18 21.39 10.80
C ILE A 101 3.71 21.78 11.00
N GLY A 102 3.24 22.77 10.23
CA GLY A 102 1.85 23.22 10.30
C GLY A 102 0.84 22.11 9.96
N THR A 103 1.08 21.38 8.88
CA THR A 103 0.24 20.25 8.46
C THR A 103 0.23 19.14 9.53
N ALA A 104 1.39 18.80 10.08
CA ALA A 104 1.51 17.81 11.15
C ALA A 104 0.74 18.23 12.43
N LEU A 105 0.84 19.50 12.84
CA LEU A 105 0.07 20.03 13.97
C LEU A 105 -1.45 19.93 13.75
N VAL A 106 -1.92 20.28 12.54
CA VAL A 106 -3.34 20.12 12.18
C VAL A 106 -3.76 18.65 12.27
N ASN A 107 -2.94 17.72 11.78
CA ASN A 107 -3.21 16.29 11.88
C ASN A 107 -3.33 15.83 13.34
N CYS A 108 -2.37 16.21 14.20
CA CYS A 108 -2.37 15.88 15.63
C CYS A 108 -3.64 16.37 16.33
N ALA A 109 -4.00 17.64 16.14
CA ALA A 109 -5.18 18.24 16.75
C ALA A 109 -6.47 17.57 16.25
N LYS A 110 -6.62 17.41 14.93
CA LYS A 110 -7.78 16.75 14.29
C LYS A 110 -7.98 15.33 14.83
N LYS A 111 -6.91 14.52 14.83
CA LYS A 111 -6.95 13.13 15.29
C LYS A 111 -7.36 13.06 16.76
N TYR A 112 -6.72 13.86 17.62
CA TYR A 112 -7.07 13.86 19.04
C TYR A 112 -8.52 14.24 19.28
N ILE A 113 -9.01 15.32 18.66
CA ILE A 113 -10.38 15.80 18.86
C ILE A 113 -11.37 14.70 18.48
N PHE A 114 -11.25 14.08 17.31
CA PHE A 114 -12.18 13.04 16.87
C PHE A 114 -12.06 11.73 17.66
N THR A 115 -10.88 11.39 18.17
CA THR A 115 -10.66 10.18 18.98
C THR A 115 -11.12 10.35 20.42
N GLN A 116 -10.78 11.45 21.08
CA GLN A 116 -11.06 11.66 22.50
C GLN A 116 -12.46 12.24 22.78
N HIS A 117 -13.05 12.92 21.79
CA HIS A 117 -14.39 13.50 21.92
C HIS A 117 -15.32 12.90 20.87
N GLN A 118 -15.93 11.76 21.24
CA GLN A 118 -16.68 10.96 20.27
C GLN A 118 -17.89 11.69 19.69
N ASP A 119 -18.49 12.60 20.45
CA ASP A 119 -19.66 13.38 20.07
C ASP A 119 -19.35 14.48 19.04
N ILE A 120 -18.08 14.83 18.85
CA ILE A 120 -17.66 15.86 17.92
C ILE A 120 -17.77 15.34 16.49
N LYS A 121 -18.64 15.95 15.70
CA LYS A 121 -18.93 15.61 14.30
C LYS A 121 -18.18 16.49 13.31
N GLU A 122 -17.75 17.69 13.70
CA GLU A 122 -17.13 18.64 12.78
C GLU A 122 -16.08 19.50 13.50
N ILE A 123 -15.01 19.85 12.80
CA ILE A 123 -14.00 20.81 13.28
C ILE A 123 -13.93 21.97 12.29
N TYR A 124 -14.02 23.19 12.81
CA TYR A 124 -13.99 24.44 12.05
C TYR A 124 -12.68 25.20 12.30
N VAL A 125 -12.29 26.02 11.32
CA VAL A 125 -11.20 27.00 11.48
C VAL A 125 -11.46 28.22 10.62
N MET A 126 -11.06 29.39 11.11
CA MET A 126 -11.04 30.63 10.35
C MET A 126 -9.61 31.04 10.01
N VAL A 127 -9.34 31.34 8.75
CA VAL A 127 -8.08 31.89 8.28
C VAL A 127 -8.33 33.17 7.48
N HIS A 128 -7.34 34.05 7.40
CA HIS A 128 -7.39 35.16 6.45
C HIS A 128 -7.37 34.58 5.02
N ALA A 129 -8.19 35.09 4.11
CA ALA A 129 -8.32 34.55 2.75
C ALA A 129 -6.98 34.54 1.99
N SER A 130 -6.20 35.60 2.11
CA SER A 130 -4.83 35.70 1.57
C SER A 130 -3.76 34.86 2.30
N ASN A 131 -4.07 34.20 3.43
CA ASN A 131 -3.13 33.32 4.12
C ASN A 131 -3.13 31.92 3.48
N VAL A 132 -2.51 31.83 2.31
CA VAL A 132 -2.42 30.59 1.52
C VAL A 132 -1.69 29.48 2.28
N ALA A 133 -0.66 29.82 3.06
CA ALA A 133 0.13 28.85 3.80
C ALA A 133 -0.69 28.12 4.88
N SER A 134 -1.44 28.86 5.70
CA SER A 134 -2.32 28.27 6.71
C SER A 134 -3.45 27.48 6.05
N SER A 135 -4.10 28.05 5.03
CA SER A 135 -5.17 27.37 4.28
C SER A 135 -4.70 26.03 3.71
N ARG A 136 -3.51 26.00 3.10
CA ARG A 136 -2.92 24.78 2.54
C ARG A 136 -2.64 23.73 3.62
N ALA A 137 -2.24 24.14 4.83
CA ALA A 137 -2.01 23.20 5.93
C ALA A 137 -3.30 22.48 6.34
N PHE A 138 -4.43 23.20 6.41
CA PHE A 138 -5.74 22.62 6.72
C PHE A 138 -6.30 21.77 5.56
N ILE A 139 -6.20 22.25 4.32
CA ILE A 139 -6.70 21.53 3.13
C ILE A 139 -5.97 20.18 2.96
N LYS A 140 -4.66 20.14 3.17
CA LYS A 140 -3.88 18.89 3.16
C LYS A 140 -4.40 17.86 4.18
N GLU A 141 -5.01 18.34 5.26
CA GLU A 141 -5.60 17.50 6.31
C GLU A 141 -7.10 17.28 6.14
N GLY A 142 -7.65 17.51 4.95
CA GLY A 142 -9.03 17.19 4.61
C GLY A 142 -10.06 18.23 5.05
N PHE A 143 -9.63 19.45 5.43
CA PHE A 143 -10.55 20.55 5.63
C PHE A 143 -10.97 21.15 4.27
N ALA A 144 -12.27 21.26 4.05
CA ALA A 144 -12.85 21.91 2.87
C ALA A 144 -13.21 23.37 3.16
N VAL A 145 -13.05 24.25 2.18
CA VAL A 145 -13.54 25.63 2.26
C VAL A 145 -15.06 25.61 2.29
N VAL A 146 -15.64 26.27 3.28
CA VAL A 146 -17.10 26.40 3.46
C VAL A 146 -17.59 27.72 2.87
N ILE A 147 -16.95 28.83 3.24
CA ILE A 147 -17.33 30.17 2.81
C ILE A 147 -16.13 31.12 2.96
N THR A 148 -16.08 32.15 2.13
CA THR A 148 -15.23 33.33 2.32
C THR A 148 -16.12 34.56 2.38
N PHE A 149 -15.89 35.45 3.35
CA PHE A 149 -16.73 36.63 3.59
C PHE A 149 -15.91 37.82 4.09
N ASP A 150 -16.47 39.02 3.95
CA ASP A 150 -15.92 40.25 4.50
C ASP A 150 -16.13 40.29 6.02
N ASP A 151 -15.03 40.34 6.77
CA ASP A 151 -15.01 40.39 8.23
C ASP A 151 -14.66 41.82 8.68
N PRO A 152 -15.67 42.71 8.78
CA PRO A 152 -15.44 44.12 9.13
C PRO A 152 -14.88 44.29 10.54
N PHE A 153 -15.13 43.32 11.44
CA PHE A 153 -14.59 43.34 12.80
C PHE A 153 -13.08 43.16 12.82
N ARG A 154 -12.54 42.35 11.91
CA ARG A 154 -11.09 42.13 11.74
C ARG A 154 -10.48 42.94 10.60
N ASN A 155 -11.29 43.73 9.89
CA ASN A 155 -10.94 44.47 8.68
C ASN A 155 -10.17 43.60 7.65
N ARG A 156 -10.72 42.42 7.33
CA ARG A 156 -10.11 41.45 6.40
C ARG A 156 -11.15 40.62 5.67
N HIS A 157 -10.72 39.85 4.68
CA HIS A 157 -11.50 38.73 4.16
C HIS A 157 -11.18 37.46 4.97
N THR A 158 -12.20 36.81 5.52
CA THR A 158 -12.06 35.58 6.32
C THR A 158 -12.60 34.39 5.54
N THR A 159 -11.81 33.32 5.45
CA THR A 159 -12.21 32.01 4.91
C THR A 159 -12.44 31.04 6.06
N VAL A 160 -13.60 30.37 6.05
CA VAL A 160 -13.93 29.29 6.98
C VAL A 160 -13.64 27.96 6.30
N LEU A 161 -12.88 27.10 6.98
CA LEU A 161 -12.70 25.72 6.57
C LEU A 161 -13.29 24.75 7.58
N LYS A 162 -13.70 23.58 7.12
CA LYS A 162 -14.30 22.53 7.94
C LYS A 162 -13.84 21.14 7.54
N VAL A 163 -13.62 20.27 8.53
CA VAL A 163 -13.53 18.83 8.34
C VAL A 163 -14.63 18.14 9.13
N LYS A 164 -15.26 17.11 8.55
CA LYS A 164 -16.24 16.27 9.23
C LYS A 164 -15.54 15.07 9.87
N LYS A 165 -16.05 14.63 11.02
CA LYS A 165 -15.70 13.35 11.62
C LYS A 165 -16.14 12.28 10.64
N ALA A 166 -15.18 11.49 10.24
CA ALA A 166 -15.42 10.31 9.44
C ALA A 166 -16.24 9.32 10.29
N ILE A 167 -17.47 9.00 9.85
CA ILE A 167 -18.32 8.01 10.49
C ILE A 167 -17.86 6.65 9.94
N PRO A 168 -17.36 5.71 10.77
CA PRO A 168 -17.10 4.36 10.31
C PRO A 168 -18.39 3.78 9.75
N SER A 169 -18.37 3.43 8.47
CA SER A 169 -19.49 2.73 7.86
C SER A 169 -19.47 1.29 8.37
N THR A 170 -20.56 0.82 8.97
CA THR A 170 -20.75 -0.61 9.29
C THR A 170 -21.13 -1.42 8.05
N LYS A 171 -21.19 -0.77 6.87
CA LYS A 171 -21.48 -1.42 5.60
C LYS A 171 -20.26 -2.23 5.19
N LEU A 172 -20.47 -3.52 5.02
CA LEU A 172 -19.50 -4.44 4.46
C LEU A 172 -19.69 -4.49 2.95
N THR A 173 -18.60 -4.60 2.20
CA THR A 173 -18.63 -5.01 0.80
C THR A 173 -18.04 -6.41 0.71
N ARG A 174 -18.86 -7.38 0.33
CA ARG A 174 -18.44 -8.77 0.17
C ARG A 174 -17.88 -8.99 -1.23
N VAL A 175 -16.59 -9.31 -1.29
CA VAL A 175 -15.85 -9.48 -2.54
C VAL A 175 -15.43 -10.94 -2.71
N LEU A 176 -15.73 -11.52 -3.86
CA LEU A 176 -15.19 -12.80 -4.31
C LEU A 176 -13.90 -12.52 -5.12
N GLY A 177 -12.75 -12.83 -4.54
CA GLY A 177 -11.45 -12.74 -5.20
C GLY A 177 -11.11 -14.01 -5.96
N ILE A 178 -10.57 -13.87 -7.17
CA ILE A 178 -10.08 -14.95 -8.03
C ILE A 178 -8.63 -14.65 -8.42
N GLN A 179 -7.72 -15.60 -8.18
CA GLN A 179 -6.33 -15.52 -8.61
C GLN A 179 -5.86 -16.86 -9.15
N SER A 180 -5.00 -16.83 -10.17
CA SER A 180 -4.15 -17.96 -10.53
C SER A 180 -2.70 -17.48 -10.60
N GLY A 181 -1.88 -18.00 -9.68
CA GLY A 181 -0.50 -17.55 -9.48
C GLY A 181 0.47 -17.97 -10.59
N ASN A 182 1.72 -17.54 -10.46
CA ASN A 182 2.76 -17.88 -11.42
C ASN A 182 3.22 -19.34 -11.37
N ALA A 183 2.91 -20.08 -10.32
CA ALA A 183 3.18 -21.52 -10.27
C ALA A 183 2.22 -22.34 -11.16
N VAL A 184 1.06 -21.77 -11.55
CA VAL A 184 0.00 -22.46 -12.32
C VAL A 184 -0.36 -23.81 -11.68
N ASP A 185 -0.35 -23.86 -10.35
CA ASP A 185 -0.68 -25.02 -9.53
C ASP A 185 -2.18 -25.11 -9.28
N GLY A 186 -2.84 -23.96 -9.09
CA GLY A 186 -4.29 -23.90 -8.92
C GLY A 186 -4.90 -22.53 -9.15
N ILE A 187 -6.21 -22.49 -8.91
CA ILE A 187 -7.08 -21.33 -8.88
C ILE A 187 -7.44 -21.08 -7.43
N ASP A 188 -6.99 -19.96 -6.89
CA ASP A 188 -7.33 -19.51 -5.55
C ASP A 188 -8.63 -18.71 -5.60
N ILE A 189 -9.59 -19.09 -4.76
CA ILE A 189 -10.84 -18.37 -4.55
C ILE A 189 -10.93 -17.94 -3.09
N VAL A 190 -11.27 -16.68 -2.87
CA VAL A 190 -11.53 -16.13 -1.54
C VAL A 190 -12.86 -15.37 -1.53
N VAL A 191 -13.58 -15.43 -0.43
CA VAL A 191 -14.66 -14.47 -0.13
C VAL A 191 -14.25 -13.66 1.09
N VAL A 192 -14.25 -12.35 0.94
CA VAL A 192 -13.79 -11.39 1.95
C VAL A 192 -14.84 -10.31 2.15
N ASP A 193 -15.13 -10.00 3.42
CA ASP A 193 -15.93 -8.85 3.79
C ASP A 193 -15.00 -7.69 4.12
N PHE A 194 -14.97 -6.65 3.28
CA PHE A 194 -14.24 -5.42 3.54
C PHE A 194 -15.15 -4.42 4.27
N GLU A 195 -14.66 -3.85 5.37
CA GLU A 195 -15.29 -2.66 5.95
C GLU A 195 -15.06 -1.47 5.02
N GLU A 196 -16.10 -0.67 4.80
CA GLU A 196 -15.97 0.53 3.98
C GLU A 196 -14.99 1.53 4.61
N PRO A 197 -13.89 1.87 3.91
CA PRO A 197 -12.88 2.76 4.46
C PRO A 197 -13.43 4.18 4.56
N LEU A 198 -12.88 4.92 5.52
CA LEU A 198 -13.14 6.34 5.64
C LEU A 198 -12.52 7.06 4.45
N LEU A 199 -13.36 7.58 3.56
CA LEU A 199 -12.88 8.29 2.38
C LEU A 199 -12.24 9.61 2.76
N SER A 200 -11.05 9.82 2.20
CA SER A 200 -10.36 11.09 2.21
C SER A 200 -10.49 11.75 0.83
N SER A 201 -10.43 13.09 0.78
CA SER A 201 -10.34 13.82 -0.49
C SER A 201 -9.09 13.46 -1.30
N SER A 202 -8.08 12.82 -0.68
CA SER A 202 -6.86 12.36 -1.36
C SER A 202 -7.01 11.03 -2.09
N ARG A 203 -8.19 10.38 -2.06
CA ARG A 203 -8.44 9.06 -2.68
C ARG A 203 -7.49 7.96 -2.16
N THR A 204 -6.97 8.14 -0.96
CA THR A 204 -6.07 7.20 -0.28
C THR A 204 -6.74 6.61 0.95
N VAL A 205 -6.33 5.39 1.29
CA VAL A 205 -6.76 4.68 2.49
C VAL A 205 -5.60 4.61 3.48
N SER A 206 -5.88 4.89 4.76
CA SER A 206 -4.89 4.79 5.83
C SER A 206 -4.94 3.48 6.58
N GLU A 207 -6.06 2.76 6.51
CA GLU A 207 -6.31 1.50 7.22
C GLU A 207 -7.33 0.69 6.44
N LEU A 208 -7.07 -0.60 6.25
CA LEU A 208 -7.99 -1.55 5.65
C LEU A 208 -8.38 -2.58 6.70
N LYS A 209 -9.68 -2.80 6.86
CA LYS A 209 -10.22 -3.82 7.75
C LYS A 209 -11.05 -4.79 6.95
N TYR A 210 -10.84 -6.07 7.20
CA TYR A 210 -11.56 -7.11 6.51
C TYR A 210 -11.67 -8.38 7.36
N HIS A 211 -12.61 -9.23 6.96
CA HIS A 211 -12.74 -10.60 7.46
C HIS A 211 -12.78 -11.58 6.29
N VAL A 212 -11.91 -12.59 6.31
CA VAL A 212 -11.95 -13.68 5.33
C VAL A 212 -13.08 -14.63 5.74
N VAL A 213 -14.09 -14.76 4.88
CA VAL A 213 -15.24 -15.63 5.09
C VAL A 213 -14.89 -17.07 4.73
N ALA A 214 -14.22 -17.27 3.60
CA ALA A 214 -13.76 -18.56 3.12
C ALA A 214 -12.62 -18.40 2.11
N PHE A 215 -11.75 -19.41 2.04
CA PHE A 215 -10.65 -19.50 1.09
C PHE A 215 -10.43 -20.95 0.66
N GLU A 216 -10.15 -21.19 -0.61
CA GLU A 216 -9.75 -22.51 -1.12
C GLU A 216 -9.00 -22.41 -2.45
N THR A 217 -8.01 -23.28 -2.61
CA THR A 217 -7.27 -23.48 -3.87
C THR A 217 -7.80 -24.71 -4.59
N PHE A 218 -8.14 -24.55 -5.87
CA PHE A 218 -8.59 -25.63 -6.75
C PHE A 218 -7.51 -25.96 -7.78
N PRO A 219 -7.00 -27.20 -7.84
CA PRO A 219 -5.91 -27.54 -8.75
C PRO A 219 -6.32 -27.39 -10.21
N TRP A 220 -5.39 -26.91 -11.04
CA TRP A 220 -5.59 -26.92 -12.49
C TRP A 220 -5.56 -28.34 -13.05
N LEU A 221 -6.37 -28.59 -14.08
CA LEU A 221 -6.24 -29.78 -14.91
C LEU A 221 -4.90 -29.75 -15.66
N LYS A 222 -4.26 -30.92 -15.80
CA LYS A 222 -2.93 -31.04 -16.41
C LYS A 222 -2.86 -30.41 -17.80
N GLU A 223 -3.88 -30.63 -18.62
CA GLU A 223 -3.96 -30.13 -19.99
C GLU A 223 -4.06 -28.58 -20.01
N LYS A 224 -4.77 -28.00 -19.04
CA LYS A 224 -4.87 -26.54 -18.90
C LYS A 224 -3.57 -25.92 -18.40
N ARG A 225 -2.86 -26.58 -17.46
CA ARG A 225 -1.51 -26.16 -17.06
C ARG A 225 -0.58 -26.09 -18.28
N GLN A 226 -0.59 -27.14 -19.11
CA GLN A 226 0.24 -27.20 -20.33
C GLN A 226 -0.10 -26.09 -21.33
N GLU A 227 -1.38 -25.80 -21.54
CA GLU A 227 -1.81 -24.67 -22.40
C GLU A 227 -1.30 -23.32 -21.86
N ILE A 228 -1.43 -23.08 -20.55
CA ILE A 228 -0.95 -21.84 -19.91
C ILE A 228 0.57 -21.73 -20.02
N PHE A 229 1.32 -22.82 -19.80
CA PHE A 229 2.77 -22.83 -19.95
C PHE A 229 3.20 -22.56 -21.39
N ALA A 230 2.53 -23.16 -22.38
CA ALA A 230 2.80 -22.90 -23.79
C ALA A 230 2.60 -21.41 -24.14
N LEU A 231 1.53 -20.78 -23.64
CA LEU A 231 1.31 -19.34 -23.80
C LEU A 231 2.46 -18.53 -23.18
N ARG A 232 2.90 -18.88 -21.97
CA ARG A 232 4.03 -18.22 -21.29
C ARG A 232 5.37 -18.37 -22.00
N GLU A 233 5.53 -19.43 -22.77
CA GLU A 233 6.69 -19.67 -23.63
C GLU A 233 6.59 -18.92 -24.98
N GLY A 234 5.55 -18.12 -25.19
CA GLY A 234 5.35 -17.32 -26.39
C GLY A 234 4.55 -18.01 -27.49
N ASN A 235 3.98 -19.19 -27.24
CA ASN A 235 3.08 -19.84 -28.20
C ASN A 235 1.66 -19.26 -28.06
N TRP A 236 1.42 -18.10 -28.68
CA TRP A 236 0.15 -17.39 -28.63
C TRP A 236 -0.96 -17.98 -29.51
N GLN A 237 -0.72 -19.12 -30.17
CA GLN A 237 -1.75 -19.75 -30.99
C GLN A 237 -2.94 -20.16 -30.12
N GLY A 238 -4.14 -19.70 -30.48
CA GLY A 238 -5.35 -19.99 -29.71
C GLY A 238 -5.49 -19.17 -28.42
N CYS A 239 -4.65 -18.15 -28.18
CA CYS A 239 -4.71 -17.32 -26.97
C CYS A 239 -6.10 -16.70 -26.72
N ASN A 240 -6.82 -16.31 -27.77
CA ASN A 240 -8.19 -15.82 -27.64
C ASN A 240 -9.13 -16.90 -27.09
N ALA A 241 -9.05 -18.13 -27.61
CA ALA A 241 -9.84 -19.25 -27.10
C ALA A 241 -9.46 -19.58 -25.65
N ALA A 242 -8.17 -19.52 -25.30
CA ALA A 242 -7.69 -19.68 -23.94
C ALA A 242 -8.23 -18.59 -23.00
N ASN A 243 -8.31 -17.32 -23.45
CA ASN A 243 -8.86 -16.22 -22.65
C ASN A 243 -10.30 -16.48 -22.19
N TYR A 244 -11.17 -16.93 -23.09
CA TYR A 244 -12.54 -17.32 -22.77
C TYR A 244 -12.61 -18.65 -22.01
N GLY A 245 -11.76 -19.61 -22.37
CA GLY A 245 -11.69 -20.93 -21.73
C GLY A 245 -11.30 -20.84 -20.26
N ILE A 246 -10.32 -20.02 -19.92
CA ILE A 246 -9.88 -19.76 -18.55
C ILE A 246 -10.97 -19.03 -17.76
N ALA A 247 -11.64 -18.03 -18.34
CA ALA A 247 -12.77 -17.39 -17.68
C ALA A 247 -13.88 -18.38 -17.33
N LYS A 248 -14.20 -19.31 -18.25
CA LYS A 248 -15.18 -20.37 -17.98
C LYS A 248 -14.76 -21.24 -16.78
N HIS A 249 -13.49 -21.63 -16.70
CA HIS A 249 -12.99 -22.38 -15.54
C HIS A 249 -13.09 -21.57 -14.25
N PHE A 250 -12.74 -20.28 -14.28
CA PHE A 250 -12.92 -19.41 -13.11
C PHE A 250 -14.37 -19.32 -12.64
N VAL A 251 -15.34 -19.22 -13.56
CA VAL A 251 -16.77 -19.24 -13.24
C VAL A 251 -17.18 -20.57 -12.59
N GLU A 252 -16.81 -21.70 -13.20
CA GLU A 252 -17.14 -23.04 -12.70
C GLU A 252 -16.53 -23.30 -11.32
N THR A 253 -15.27 -22.90 -11.12
CA THR A 253 -14.56 -23.00 -9.85
C THR A 253 -15.19 -22.10 -8.78
N ALA A 254 -15.52 -20.85 -9.11
CA ALA A 254 -16.18 -19.94 -8.18
C ALA A 254 -17.58 -20.45 -7.76
N LEU A 255 -18.37 -21.00 -8.70
CA LEU A 255 -19.66 -21.60 -8.37
C LEU A 255 -19.53 -22.85 -7.48
N THR A 256 -18.55 -23.71 -7.78
CA THR A 256 -18.22 -24.88 -6.96
C THR A 256 -17.83 -24.48 -5.55
N PHE A 257 -16.96 -23.47 -5.43
CA PHE A 257 -16.54 -22.90 -4.16
C PHE A 257 -17.73 -22.36 -3.35
N LEU A 258 -18.55 -21.49 -3.95
CA LEU A 258 -19.71 -20.91 -3.28
C LEU A 258 -20.69 -21.98 -2.78
N ALA A 259 -20.96 -22.99 -3.60
CA ALA A 259 -21.81 -24.12 -3.21
C ALA A 259 -21.20 -24.92 -2.05
N LYS A 260 -19.92 -25.26 -2.13
CA LYS A 260 -19.20 -26.03 -1.11
C LYS A 260 -19.19 -25.33 0.25
N HIS A 261 -19.00 -24.02 0.26
CA HIS A 261 -18.97 -23.20 1.47
C HIS A 261 -20.35 -22.68 1.89
N SER A 262 -21.43 -23.09 1.22
CA SER A 262 -22.81 -22.65 1.49
C SER A 262 -22.99 -21.13 1.45
N ILE A 263 -22.22 -20.44 0.61
CA ILE A 263 -22.29 -19.00 0.42
C ILE A 263 -23.26 -18.72 -0.72
N ALA A 264 -24.37 -18.05 -0.41
CA ALA A 264 -25.33 -17.66 -1.44
C ALA A 264 -24.70 -16.63 -2.38
N LYS A 265 -24.69 -16.94 -3.68
CA LYS A 265 -24.15 -16.06 -4.74
C LYS A 265 -24.73 -14.65 -4.70
N THR A 266 -26.00 -14.51 -4.29
CA THR A 266 -26.69 -13.21 -4.14
C THR A 266 -26.14 -12.32 -3.03
N THR A 267 -25.27 -12.85 -2.16
CA THR A 267 -24.59 -12.07 -1.10
C THR A 267 -23.25 -11.48 -1.55
N ILE A 268 -22.77 -11.84 -2.75
CA ILE A 268 -21.51 -11.31 -3.28
C ILE A 268 -21.80 -9.98 -3.99
N ASP A 269 -21.17 -8.91 -3.51
CA ASP A 269 -21.33 -7.57 -4.09
C ASP A 269 -20.43 -7.36 -5.32
N LEU A 270 -19.24 -7.96 -5.31
CA LEU A 270 -18.24 -7.77 -6.34
C LEU A 270 -17.43 -9.04 -6.59
N VAL A 271 -17.09 -9.31 -7.86
CA VAL A 271 -16.01 -10.24 -8.21
C VAL A 271 -14.76 -9.45 -8.55
N SER A 272 -13.62 -9.86 -8.01
CA SER A 272 -12.32 -9.27 -8.31
C SER A 272 -11.39 -10.34 -8.85
N SER A 273 -11.01 -10.26 -10.12
CA SER A 273 -10.20 -11.27 -10.80
C SER A 273 -8.85 -10.70 -11.21
N HIS A 274 -7.76 -11.25 -10.67
CA HIS A 274 -6.43 -11.02 -11.23
C HIS A 274 -6.33 -11.59 -12.65
N GLY A 275 -6.91 -12.76 -12.86
CA GLY A 275 -6.69 -13.56 -14.05
C GLY A 275 -5.47 -14.47 -13.94
N GLN A 276 -5.04 -14.98 -15.08
CA GLN A 276 -3.85 -15.80 -15.27
C GLN A 276 -2.83 -15.01 -16.09
N THR A 277 -1.69 -14.65 -15.49
CA THR A 277 -0.59 -14.01 -16.23
C THR A 277 -0.04 -14.97 -17.26
N ILE A 278 0.03 -14.53 -18.53
CA ILE A 278 0.69 -15.25 -19.63
C ILE A 278 1.90 -14.48 -20.18
N HIS A 279 2.03 -13.18 -19.89
CA HIS A 279 3.20 -12.38 -20.26
C HIS A 279 3.60 -11.39 -19.15
N GLY A 280 4.91 -11.22 -18.95
CA GLY A 280 5.49 -10.52 -17.79
C GLY A 280 5.46 -8.99 -17.84
N HIS A 281 5.87 -8.36 -18.96
CA HIS A 281 5.80 -6.90 -19.12
C HIS A 281 5.80 -6.51 -20.63
N PRO A 282 4.94 -5.60 -21.13
CA PRO A 282 3.74 -5.13 -20.45
C PRO A 282 2.90 -6.33 -20.01
N HIS A 283 2.34 -6.21 -18.81
CA HIS A 283 1.65 -7.31 -18.15
C HIS A 283 0.45 -7.75 -18.99
N TRP A 284 0.31 -9.08 -19.16
CA TRP A 284 -0.84 -9.65 -19.83
C TRP A 284 -1.43 -10.78 -19.00
N GLU A 285 -2.57 -10.48 -18.39
CA GLU A 285 -3.43 -11.44 -17.72
C GLU A 285 -4.62 -11.81 -18.62
N ILE A 286 -4.94 -13.10 -18.68
CA ILE A 286 -6.11 -13.64 -19.39
C ILE A 286 -7.13 -14.26 -18.43
N GLY A 287 -8.35 -14.40 -18.92
CA GLY A 287 -9.55 -14.70 -18.14
C GLY A 287 -10.59 -13.61 -18.40
N GLU A 288 -11.26 -13.69 -19.54
CA GLU A 288 -12.18 -12.66 -20.02
C GLU A 288 -13.20 -12.20 -18.95
N LEU A 289 -13.06 -10.95 -18.53
CA LEU A 289 -13.82 -10.36 -17.43
C LEU A 289 -15.33 -10.29 -17.72
N SER A 290 -15.72 -10.04 -18.97
CA SER A 290 -17.12 -10.05 -19.38
C SER A 290 -17.72 -11.45 -19.26
N SER A 291 -16.95 -12.49 -19.60
CA SER A 291 -17.38 -13.89 -19.43
C SER A 291 -17.52 -14.27 -17.96
N ILE A 292 -16.64 -13.77 -17.08
CA ILE A 292 -16.76 -13.96 -15.64
C ILE A 292 -18.02 -13.23 -15.11
N ALA A 293 -18.20 -11.97 -15.48
CA ALA A 293 -19.33 -11.16 -15.03
C ALA A 293 -20.68 -11.74 -15.48
N GLN A 294 -20.78 -12.19 -16.73
CA GLN A 294 -22.00 -12.81 -17.26
C GLN A 294 -22.22 -14.22 -16.72
N GLY A 295 -21.14 -15.01 -16.56
CA GLY A 295 -21.23 -16.37 -16.02
C GLY A 295 -21.67 -16.41 -14.55
N LEU A 296 -21.23 -15.44 -13.74
CA LEU A 296 -21.63 -15.32 -12.35
C LEU A 296 -22.88 -14.44 -12.15
N GLY A 297 -23.16 -13.53 -13.09
CA GLY A 297 -24.19 -12.51 -12.95
C GLY A 297 -23.83 -11.39 -11.97
N ILE A 298 -22.54 -11.25 -11.61
CA ILE A 298 -22.03 -10.30 -10.63
C ILE A 298 -21.00 -9.40 -11.33
N THR A 299 -21.05 -8.10 -11.04
CA THR A 299 -20.09 -7.12 -11.58
C THR A 299 -18.67 -7.56 -11.24
N THR A 300 -17.80 -7.57 -12.25
CA THR A 300 -16.43 -8.05 -12.13
C THR A 300 -15.45 -6.93 -12.39
N VAL A 301 -14.41 -6.84 -11.57
CA VAL A 301 -13.24 -5.99 -11.79
C VAL A 301 -12.03 -6.87 -12.02
N GLY A 302 -11.16 -6.51 -12.96
CA GLY A 302 -9.86 -7.15 -13.17
C GLY A 302 -8.96 -6.32 -14.04
N ASP A 303 -7.87 -6.90 -14.58
CA ASP A 303 -6.89 -6.17 -15.40
C ASP A 303 -6.34 -4.91 -14.70
N PHE A 304 -5.77 -5.13 -13.51
CA PHE A 304 -5.35 -4.03 -12.63
C PHE A 304 -4.12 -3.28 -13.15
N ARG A 305 -3.14 -4.04 -13.66
CA ARG A 305 -1.79 -3.54 -13.96
C ARG A 305 -1.75 -2.60 -15.15
N SER A 306 -2.66 -2.76 -16.11
CA SER A 306 -2.68 -1.96 -17.34
C SER A 306 -2.81 -0.46 -17.10
N ALA A 307 -3.53 -0.04 -16.06
CA ALA A 307 -3.67 1.38 -15.70
C ALA A 307 -2.35 1.99 -15.18
N ASP A 308 -1.60 1.23 -14.37
CA ASP A 308 -0.30 1.68 -13.85
C ASP A 308 0.74 1.76 -14.97
N VAL A 309 0.75 0.74 -15.85
CA VAL A 309 1.60 0.74 -17.06
C VAL A 309 1.29 1.93 -17.96
N ALA A 310 0.00 2.24 -18.18
CA ALA A 310 -0.40 3.40 -18.98
C ALA A 310 0.00 4.75 -18.35
N ALA A 311 0.15 4.82 -17.02
CA ALA A 311 0.65 6.00 -16.31
C ALA A 311 2.19 6.07 -16.23
N GLY A 312 2.89 5.16 -16.92
CA GLY A 312 4.35 5.09 -16.99
C GLY A 312 4.99 4.23 -15.90
N GLY A 313 4.21 3.48 -15.13
CA GLY A 313 4.71 2.54 -14.15
C GLY A 313 5.01 1.16 -14.74
N ASN A 314 5.57 0.29 -13.92
CA ASN A 314 5.90 -1.08 -14.33
C ASN A 314 4.72 -2.05 -14.22
N GLY A 315 3.64 -1.70 -13.50
CA GLY A 315 2.55 -2.63 -13.12
C GLY A 315 2.95 -3.64 -12.03
N SER A 316 4.14 -3.49 -11.46
CA SER A 316 4.73 -4.35 -10.44
C SER A 316 5.68 -3.53 -9.56
N PRO A 317 5.85 -3.85 -8.27
CA PRO A 317 5.13 -4.88 -7.52
C PRO A 317 3.72 -4.47 -7.07
N CYS A 318 2.71 -5.30 -7.37
CA CYS A 318 1.33 -5.12 -6.92
C CYS A 318 1.16 -5.28 -5.39
N THR A 319 2.14 -5.92 -4.73
CA THR A 319 2.14 -6.21 -3.30
C THR A 319 2.24 -4.96 -2.43
N CYS A 320 2.86 -3.89 -2.92
CA CYS A 320 3.22 -2.74 -2.09
C CYS A 320 2.03 -2.04 -1.45
N THR A 321 0.93 -1.84 -2.18
CA THR A 321 -0.26 -1.19 -1.61
C THR A 321 -0.80 -2.01 -0.44
N TYR A 322 -0.92 -3.32 -0.63
CA TYR A 322 -1.48 -4.21 0.39
C TYR A 322 -0.54 -4.36 1.59
N ASP A 323 0.75 -4.54 1.34
CA ASP A 323 1.78 -4.60 2.39
C ASP A 323 1.83 -3.32 3.21
N TYR A 324 1.70 -2.16 2.56
CA TYR A 324 1.65 -0.88 3.25
C TYR A 324 0.38 -0.73 4.11
N LEU A 325 -0.76 -1.21 3.63
CA LEU A 325 -2.01 -1.12 4.40
C LEU A 325 -2.02 -2.08 5.60
N MET A 326 -1.51 -3.30 5.42
CA MET A 326 -1.66 -4.38 6.40
C MET A 326 -0.43 -4.65 7.26
N LEU A 327 0.78 -4.47 6.71
CA LEU A 327 2.03 -4.90 7.33
C LEU A 327 2.88 -3.77 7.90
N ARG A 328 2.40 -2.52 7.92
CA ARG A 328 3.17 -1.45 8.56
C ARG A 328 3.53 -1.79 10.01
N PRO A 329 4.69 -1.30 10.48
CA PRO A 329 5.03 -1.34 11.90
C PRO A 329 3.89 -0.79 12.77
N PRO A 330 3.63 -1.36 13.96
CA PRO A 330 2.59 -0.89 14.88
C PRO A 330 2.76 0.59 15.24
N VAL A 331 1.65 1.23 15.62
CA VAL A 331 1.64 2.61 16.15
C VAL A 331 2.70 2.75 17.25
N GLY A 332 3.57 3.77 17.12
CA GLY A 332 4.62 4.06 18.09
C GLY A 332 5.97 3.40 17.77
N SER A 333 6.04 2.47 16.81
CA SER A 333 7.32 2.02 16.26
C SER A 333 7.96 3.13 15.44
N SER A 334 9.27 3.35 15.63
CA SER A 334 10.09 4.21 14.78
C SER A 334 10.81 3.43 13.67
N MET A 335 10.74 2.10 13.69
CA MET A 335 11.46 1.23 12.76
C MET A 335 10.65 1.04 11.48
N TRP A 336 11.35 0.96 10.35
CA TRP A 336 10.79 0.45 9.11
C TRP A 336 10.67 -1.07 9.13
N ARG A 337 9.84 -1.61 8.22
CA ARG A 337 9.74 -3.05 7.98
C ARG A 337 10.00 -3.40 6.52
N ILE A 338 10.74 -4.47 6.28
CA ILE A 338 10.95 -5.06 4.96
C ILE A 338 9.98 -6.23 4.80
N CYS A 339 9.14 -6.20 3.77
CA CYS A 339 8.24 -7.30 3.42
C CYS A 339 8.70 -7.95 2.12
N ILE A 340 9.08 -9.22 2.16
CA ILE A 340 9.65 -9.96 1.03
C ILE A 340 8.67 -11.05 0.62
N ASN A 341 8.15 -10.98 -0.61
CA ASN A 341 7.40 -12.06 -1.24
C ASN A 341 8.32 -12.85 -2.16
N ILE A 342 8.35 -14.17 -2.02
CA ILE A 342 9.20 -15.04 -2.84
C ILE A 342 8.33 -16.12 -3.48
N GLY A 343 7.94 -15.86 -4.74
CA GLY A 343 7.35 -16.85 -5.64
C GLY A 343 8.36 -17.25 -6.71
N GLY A 344 7.90 -17.48 -7.95
CA GLY A 344 8.82 -17.71 -9.08
C GLY A 344 9.83 -16.58 -9.25
N THR A 345 9.35 -15.34 -9.15
CA THR A 345 10.16 -14.13 -8.92
C THR A 345 9.93 -13.62 -7.50
N SER A 346 10.82 -12.75 -7.03
CA SER A 346 10.69 -12.10 -5.72
C SER A 346 10.25 -10.64 -5.86
N SER A 347 9.60 -10.12 -4.82
CA SER A 347 9.30 -8.69 -4.67
C SER A 347 9.53 -8.25 -3.23
N VAL A 348 9.92 -7.00 -3.05
CA VAL A 348 10.22 -6.38 -1.77
C VAL A 348 9.42 -5.09 -1.62
N THR A 349 8.74 -4.94 -0.49
CA THR A 349 8.12 -3.69 -0.05
C THR A 349 8.84 -3.17 1.18
N PHE A 350 9.26 -1.91 1.16
CA PHE A 350 9.76 -1.18 2.32
C PHE A 350 8.64 -0.35 2.93
N CYS A 351 8.15 -0.77 4.09
CA CYS A 351 7.04 -0.14 4.80
C CYS A 351 7.56 0.85 5.85
N PRO A 352 7.27 2.16 5.72
CA PRO A 352 7.64 3.14 6.73
C PRO A 352 6.81 2.97 8.02
N PRO A 353 7.33 3.44 9.17
CA PRO A 353 6.58 3.44 10.41
C PRO A 353 5.30 4.27 10.30
N GLN A 354 4.26 3.86 11.02
CA GLN A 354 2.97 4.54 10.99
C GLN A 354 3.09 5.99 11.50
N GLY A 355 2.57 6.95 10.72
CA GLY A 355 2.68 8.38 11.01
C GLY A 355 3.90 9.06 10.37
N SER A 356 4.77 8.30 9.69
CA SER A 356 5.78 8.88 8.81
C SER A 356 5.15 9.65 7.64
N VAL A 357 5.84 10.68 7.18
CA VAL A 357 5.50 11.41 5.94
C VAL A 357 6.01 10.68 4.68
N GLU A 358 6.85 9.67 4.86
CA GLU A 358 7.40 8.87 3.77
C GLU A 358 6.38 7.87 3.23
N LEU A 359 6.42 7.63 1.92
CA LEU A 359 5.60 6.63 1.24
C LEU A 359 6.33 5.28 1.21
N PRO A 360 5.62 4.15 1.06
CA PRO A 360 6.30 2.88 0.83
C PRO A 360 7.05 2.95 -0.50
N SER A 361 8.17 2.24 -0.57
CA SER A 361 8.87 1.96 -1.82
C SER A 361 8.95 0.45 -2.03
N GLY A 362 9.22 0.02 -3.24
CA GLY A 362 9.33 -1.39 -3.54
C GLY A 362 10.00 -1.66 -4.87
N LEU A 363 10.36 -2.92 -5.06
CA LEU A 363 11.00 -3.42 -6.26
C LEU A 363 10.87 -4.94 -6.39
N ASP A 364 11.12 -5.45 -7.58
CA ASP A 364 11.36 -6.87 -7.82
C ASP A 364 12.88 -7.09 -7.93
N PRO A 365 13.56 -7.70 -6.94
CA PRO A 365 15.01 -7.89 -6.98
C PRO A 365 15.46 -8.99 -7.96
N GLY A 366 14.53 -9.77 -8.51
CA GLY A 366 14.77 -10.72 -9.59
C GLY A 366 14.14 -12.08 -9.36
N LEU A 367 14.92 -13.14 -9.57
CA LEU A 367 14.49 -14.52 -9.38
C LEU A 367 14.10 -14.81 -7.93
N GLY A 368 13.07 -15.64 -7.76
CA GLY A 368 12.73 -16.31 -6.52
C GLY A 368 13.06 -17.79 -6.67
N VAL A 369 12.04 -18.64 -6.84
CA VAL A 369 12.24 -20.10 -7.01
C VAL A 369 12.17 -20.60 -8.45
N LEU A 370 11.80 -19.76 -9.44
CA LEU A 370 11.51 -20.21 -10.81
C LEU A 370 12.63 -21.07 -11.43
N TYR A 371 13.87 -20.60 -11.40
CA TYR A 371 15.00 -21.35 -11.95
C TYR A 371 15.43 -22.51 -11.04
N ILE A 372 15.21 -22.40 -9.73
CA ILE A 372 15.47 -23.48 -8.77
C ILE A 372 14.56 -24.67 -9.09
N ASP A 373 13.28 -24.40 -9.37
CA ASP A 373 12.28 -25.38 -9.75
C ASP A 373 12.61 -26.05 -11.09
N TRP A 374 13.04 -25.26 -12.08
CA TRP A 374 13.51 -25.79 -13.36
C TRP A 374 14.78 -26.64 -13.22
N ALA A 375 15.71 -26.26 -12.34
CA ALA A 375 16.91 -27.04 -12.05
C ALA A 375 16.59 -28.32 -11.28
N ALA A 376 15.61 -28.30 -10.36
CA ALA A 376 15.13 -29.51 -9.70
C ALA A 376 14.56 -30.52 -10.71
N ASN A 377 13.86 -30.04 -11.74
CA ASN A 377 13.38 -30.89 -12.84
C ASN A 377 14.52 -31.50 -13.68
N LYS A 378 15.69 -30.86 -13.77
CA LYS A 378 16.88 -31.46 -14.41
C LYS A 378 17.45 -32.61 -13.58
N CYS A 379 17.39 -32.53 -12.25
CA CYS A 379 17.79 -33.62 -11.36
C CYS A 379 16.84 -34.83 -11.47
N ASP A 380 15.52 -34.60 -11.50
CA ASP A 380 14.49 -35.62 -11.67
C ASP A 380 13.27 -35.01 -12.38
N PRO A 381 12.88 -35.49 -13.57
CA PRO A 381 11.73 -34.99 -14.32
C PRO A 381 10.38 -35.05 -13.57
N ASN A 382 10.27 -35.83 -12.49
CA ASN A 382 9.08 -35.92 -11.64
C ASN A 382 9.04 -34.86 -10.53
N LEU A 383 10.12 -34.13 -10.30
CA LEU A 383 10.16 -33.02 -9.35
C LEU A 383 9.74 -31.72 -10.04
N GLU A 384 8.70 -31.09 -9.49
CA GLU A 384 8.26 -29.75 -9.90
C GLU A 384 9.02 -28.63 -9.15
N TYR A 385 9.63 -28.93 -8.00
CA TYR A 385 10.39 -27.98 -7.16
C TYR A 385 11.37 -28.70 -6.23
N ASP A 386 12.31 -27.96 -5.61
CA ASP A 386 13.23 -28.50 -4.59
C ASP A 386 12.55 -28.67 -3.23
N LYS A 387 11.97 -29.84 -2.99
CA LYS A 387 11.22 -30.15 -1.78
C LYS A 387 12.10 -30.14 -0.54
N ASP A 388 11.72 -29.30 0.42
CA ASP A 388 12.45 -29.03 1.67
C ASP A 388 13.90 -28.56 1.46
N GLY A 389 14.26 -28.11 0.25
CA GLY A 389 15.62 -27.67 -0.07
C GLY A 389 16.67 -28.79 -0.13
N LYS A 390 16.25 -30.05 -0.29
CA LYS A 390 17.13 -31.21 -0.19
C LYS A 390 18.16 -31.27 -1.31
N LEU A 391 17.78 -30.90 -2.53
CA LEU A 391 18.71 -30.88 -3.66
C LEU A 391 19.79 -29.82 -3.43
N GLY A 392 19.38 -28.58 -3.14
CA GLY A 392 20.31 -27.48 -2.86
C GLY A 392 21.22 -27.76 -1.67
N LEU A 393 20.72 -28.39 -0.60
CA LEU A 393 21.51 -28.75 0.57
C LEU A 393 22.65 -29.74 0.26
N THR A 394 22.45 -30.65 -0.70
CA THR A 394 23.47 -31.63 -1.10
C THR A 394 24.49 -31.09 -2.10
N GLY A 395 24.17 -29.96 -2.76
CA GLY A 395 25.05 -29.29 -3.71
C GLY A 395 26.09 -28.40 -3.05
N LYS A 396 27.08 -28.02 -3.83
CA LYS A 396 28.10 -27.01 -3.50
C LYS A 396 27.88 -25.79 -4.36
N ILE A 397 27.82 -24.62 -3.71
CA ILE A 397 27.71 -23.33 -4.40
C ILE A 397 28.96 -23.13 -5.27
N ASN A 398 28.79 -22.99 -6.57
CA ASN A 398 29.86 -22.64 -7.49
C ASN A 398 30.03 -21.11 -7.53
N LYS A 399 31.10 -20.61 -6.92
CA LYS A 399 31.36 -19.18 -6.81
C LYS A 399 31.59 -18.50 -8.17
N ALA A 400 32.30 -19.15 -9.09
CA ALA A 400 32.58 -18.56 -10.40
C ALA A 400 31.30 -18.34 -11.21
N LEU A 401 30.41 -19.34 -11.21
CA LEU A 401 29.10 -19.22 -11.84
C LEU A 401 28.24 -18.16 -11.15
N LEU A 402 28.22 -18.13 -9.81
CA LEU A 402 27.49 -17.10 -9.05
C LEU A 402 27.95 -15.68 -9.39
N ASP A 403 29.27 -15.45 -9.39
CA ASP A 403 29.87 -14.16 -9.70
C ASP A 403 29.53 -13.70 -11.14
N GLU A 404 29.46 -14.64 -12.09
CA GLU A 404 29.00 -14.42 -13.47
C GLU A 404 27.51 -14.05 -13.53
N MET A 405 26.64 -14.85 -12.90
CA MET A 405 25.18 -14.61 -12.88
C MET A 405 24.83 -13.26 -12.22
N LEU A 406 25.60 -12.84 -11.21
CA LEU A 406 25.43 -11.52 -10.58
C LEU A 406 25.72 -10.35 -11.53
N GLN A 407 26.45 -10.55 -12.64
CA GLN A 407 26.65 -9.53 -13.67
C GLN A 407 25.41 -9.32 -14.56
N HIS A 408 24.35 -10.12 -14.41
CA HIS A 408 23.15 -9.99 -15.21
C HIS A 408 22.58 -8.55 -15.12
N PRO A 409 22.19 -7.92 -16.26
CA PRO A 409 21.79 -6.50 -16.29
C PRO A 409 20.70 -6.12 -15.28
N HIS A 410 19.77 -7.03 -15.00
CA HIS A 410 18.73 -6.82 -14.00
C HIS A 410 19.32 -6.51 -12.61
N PHE A 411 20.32 -7.27 -12.15
CA PHE A 411 20.94 -7.08 -10.84
C PHE A 411 21.83 -5.84 -10.76
N GLN A 412 22.23 -5.29 -11.92
CA GLN A 412 23.03 -4.08 -12.03
C GLN A 412 22.20 -2.78 -12.00
N LYS A 413 20.86 -2.86 -12.06
CA LYS A 413 19.97 -1.68 -11.97
C LYS A 413 20.22 -0.92 -10.66
N ASN A 414 20.46 0.39 -10.76
CA ASN A 414 20.89 1.26 -9.64
C ASN A 414 19.84 2.27 -9.18
N GLN A 415 18.69 2.36 -9.84
CA GLN A 415 17.65 3.36 -9.56
C GLN A 415 16.29 2.69 -9.60
N LEU A 416 15.42 3.09 -8.67
CA LEU A 416 14.00 2.73 -8.72
C LEU A 416 13.29 3.52 -9.84
N PRO A 417 12.24 2.95 -10.45
CA PRO A 417 11.63 1.65 -10.17
C PRO A 417 12.44 0.47 -10.74
N ILE A 418 12.40 -0.68 -10.07
CA ILE A 418 12.97 -1.93 -10.57
C ILE A 418 11.88 -2.99 -10.56
N SER A 419 11.57 -3.54 -11.73
CA SER A 419 10.68 -4.69 -11.90
C SER A 419 11.35 -5.76 -12.76
N VAL A 420 10.83 -6.98 -12.68
CA VAL A 420 11.19 -8.07 -13.59
C VAL A 420 10.35 -7.94 -14.88
N GLY A 421 11.03 -7.72 -16.01
CA GLY A 421 10.45 -7.73 -17.35
C GLY A 421 10.45 -9.12 -18.01
N PRO A 422 9.82 -9.28 -19.18
CA PRO A 422 9.72 -10.56 -19.88
C PRO A 422 11.09 -11.08 -20.34
N ASP A 423 12.02 -10.17 -20.65
CA ASP A 423 13.33 -10.50 -21.20
C ASP A 423 14.40 -10.68 -20.11
N ASP A 424 14.08 -10.35 -18.85
CA ASP A 424 15.07 -10.37 -17.77
C ASP A 424 15.49 -11.81 -17.42
N PHE A 425 14.57 -12.78 -17.37
CA PHE A 425 14.87 -14.16 -16.93
C PHE A 425 14.18 -15.19 -17.82
N THR A 426 14.55 -15.21 -19.10
CA THR A 426 13.97 -16.10 -20.13
C THR A 426 14.40 -17.57 -19.98
N ARG A 427 13.71 -18.50 -20.65
CA ARG A 427 14.18 -19.90 -20.71
C ARG A 427 15.58 -20.04 -21.31
N SER A 428 15.90 -19.23 -22.32
CA SER A 428 17.23 -19.23 -22.93
C SER A 428 18.33 -18.81 -21.94
N CYS A 429 18.05 -17.86 -21.04
CA CYS A 429 19.01 -17.46 -20.00
C CYS A 429 19.28 -18.62 -19.03
N PHE A 430 18.24 -19.33 -18.59
CA PHE A 430 18.39 -20.54 -17.78
C PHE A 430 19.24 -21.60 -18.49
N ASP A 431 18.93 -21.93 -19.75
CA ASP A 431 19.65 -22.98 -20.48
C ASP A 431 21.13 -22.60 -20.70
N GLN A 432 21.45 -21.32 -20.89
CA GLN A 432 22.82 -20.81 -20.95
C GLN A 432 23.55 -20.99 -19.61
N TRP A 433 22.96 -20.57 -18.49
CA TRP A 433 23.57 -20.75 -17.17
C TRP A 433 23.72 -22.23 -16.79
N HIS A 434 22.78 -23.09 -17.17
CA HIS A 434 22.88 -24.53 -16.95
C HIS A 434 24.04 -25.15 -17.76
N GLN A 435 24.20 -24.73 -19.02
CA GLN A 435 25.30 -25.18 -19.86
C GLN A 435 26.66 -24.73 -19.30
N GLN A 436 26.76 -23.46 -18.88
CA GLN A 436 27.95 -22.92 -18.22
C GLN A 436 28.27 -23.68 -16.92
N ALA A 437 27.26 -24.04 -16.12
CA ALA A 437 27.45 -24.86 -14.93
C ALA A 437 28.11 -26.21 -15.27
N LYS A 438 27.67 -26.88 -16.34
CA LYS A 438 28.26 -28.14 -16.81
C LYS A 438 29.70 -27.97 -17.27
N GLU A 439 30.01 -26.89 -17.98
CA GLU A 439 31.38 -26.58 -18.44
C GLU A 439 32.32 -26.34 -17.27
N LEU A 440 31.81 -25.79 -16.17
CA LEU A 440 32.53 -25.64 -14.88
C LEU A 440 32.57 -26.93 -14.05
N GLY A 441 32.02 -28.04 -14.55
CA GLY A 441 32.00 -29.33 -13.85
C GLY A 441 31.02 -29.43 -12.69
N CYS A 442 30.00 -28.56 -12.64
CA CYS A 442 28.95 -28.61 -11.62
C CYS A 442 28.01 -29.79 -11.86
N THR A 443 27.58 -30.44 -10.78
CA THR A 443 26.39 -31.31 -10.80
C THR A 443 25.11 -30.48 -10.89
N ASP A 444 23.98 -31.11 -11.22
CA ASP A 444 22.69 -30.41 -11.19
C ASP A 444 22.32 -29.94 -9.76
N GLN A 445 22.72 -30.69 -8.73
CA GLN A 445 22.58 -30.28 -7.32
C GLN A 445 23.42 -29.04 -6.99
N ASP A 446 24.66 -28.97 -7.50
CA ASP A 446 25.51 -27.77 -7.36
C ASP A 446 24.85 -26.56 -8.05
N PHE A 447 24.21 -26.78 -9.21
CA PHE A 447 23.47 -25.73 -9.90
C PHE A 447 22.25 -25.25 -9.10
N VAL A 448 21.45 -26.17 -8.52
CA VAL A 448 20.35 -25.84 -7.60
C VAL A 448 20.84 -25.04 -6.38
N ALA A 449 21.94 -25.46 -5.77
CA ALA A 449 22.56 -24.76 -4.65
C ALA A 449 23.01 -23.33 -5.04
N THR A 450 23.61 -23.20 -6.22
CA THR A 450 24.10 -21.91 -6.73
C THR A 450 22.97 -20.95 -7.10
N LEU A 451 21.87 -21.45 -7.69
CA LEU A 451 20.67 -20.65 -7.98
C LEU A 451 19.93 -20.23 -6.71
N THR A 452 19.90 -21.10 -5.69
CA THR A 452 19.38 -20.77 -4.37
C THR A 452 20.19 -19.63 -3.75
N GLU A 453 21.52 -19.71 -3.83
CA GLU A 453 22.40 -18.64 -3.35
C GLU A 453 22.20 -17.34 -4.12
N LEU A 454 22.12 -17.38 -5.45
CA LEU A 454 21.87 -16.21 -6.30
C LEU A 454 20.59 -15.48 -5.87
N SER A 455 19.49 -16.23 -5.67
CA SER A 455 18.19 -15.65 -5.31
C SER A 455 18.22 -15.04 -3.91
N ALA A 456 18.79 -15.75 -2.93
CA ALA A 456 18.98 -15.23 -1.58
C ALA A 456 19.88 -13.97 -1.54
N MET A 457 20.98 -13.99 -2.28
CA MET A 457 21.97 -12.91 -2.31
C MET A 457 21.42 -11.65 -3.01
N THR A 458 20.73 -11.79 -4.13
CA THR A 458 20.17 -10.66 -4.88
C THR A 458 19.05 -9.95 -4.10
N ILE A 459 18.20 -10.70 -3.39
CA ILE A 459 17.22 -10.13 -2.45
C ILE A 459 17.92 -9.34 -1.34
N ALA A 460 18.97 -9.90 -0.72
CA ALA A 460 19.69 -9.24 0.36
C ALA A 460 20.43 -7.97 -0.10
N LEU A 461 21.08 -8.02 -1.28
CA LEU A 461 21.74 -6.88 -1.89
C LEU A 461 20.74 -5.76 -2.23
N ALA A 462 19.56 -6.11 -2.74
CA ALA A 462 18.48 -5.16 -2.97
C ALA A 462 18.00 -4.50 -1.67
N CYS A 463 17.79 -5.28 -0.61
CA CYS A 463 17.42 -4.74 0.70
C CYS A 463 18.47 -3.76 1.24
N LYS A 464 19.76 -4.09 1.13
CA LYS A 464 20.85 -3.19 1.52
C LYS A 464 20.88 -1.89 0.71
N LYS A 465 20.64 -2.00 -0.60
CA LYS A 465 20.84 -0.91 -1.55
C LYS A 465 19.70 0.10 -1.56
N PHE A 466 18.46 -0.39 -1.47
CA PHE A 466 17.26 0.44 -1.61
C PHE A 466 16.44 0.53 -0.32
N GLY A 467 16.64 -0.39 0.61
CA GLY A 467 15.87 -0.48 1.84
C GLY A 467 16.49 0.26 3.03
N PRO A 468 15.72 0.40 4.11
CA PRO A 468 16.22 0.90 5.39
C PRO A 468 17.05 -0.18 6.10
N CYS A 469 17.92 0.23 7.02
CA CYS A 469 18.60 -0.68 7.93
C CYS A 469 17.64 -1.09 9.06
N THR A 470 17.12 -2.31 9.01
CA THR A 470 16.16 -2.86 10.00
C THR A 470 16.27 -4.38 10.07
N ASP A 471 16.07 -4.93 11.25
CA ASP A 471 15.93 -6.36 11.52
C ASP A 471 14.46 -6.82 11.46
N ASP A 472 13.52 -5.88 11.33
CA ASP A 472 12.10 -6.16 11.14
C ASP A 472 11.85 -6.59 9.68
N ILE A 473 11.99 -7.88 9.42
CA ILE A 473 11.82 -8.51 8.10
C ILE A 473 10.74 -9.57 8.14
N ILE A 474 9.76 -9.44 7.25
CA ILE A 474 8.72 -10.44 6.99
C ILE A 474 9.04 -11.11 5.65
N VAL A 475 9.04 -12.44 5.65
CA VAL A 475 9.19 -13.25 4.43
C VAL A 475 7.95 -14.12 4.26
N ARG A 476 7.42 -14.17 3.04
CA ARG A 476 6.26 -14.97 2.66
C ARG A 476 6.44 -15.65 1.30
N GLY A 477 5.51 -16.55 0.97
CA GLY A 477 5.53 -17.40 -0.23
C GLY A 477 5.90 -18.84 0.11
N GLY A 478 5.67 -19.76 -0.85
CA GLY A 478 5.89 -21.21 -0.65
C GLY A 478 7.31 -21.58 -0.21
N VAL A 479 8.29 -20.71 -0.50
CA VAL A 479 9.69 -20.87 -0.10
C VAL A 479 9.90 -21.00 1.42
N ARG A 480 8.94 -20.54 2.23
CA ARG A 480 8.98 -20.71 3.69
C ARG A 480 9.09 -22.18 4.12
N ASN A 481 8.62 -23.10 3.27
CA ASN A 481 8.73 -24.55 3.48
C ASN A 481 10.06 -25.14 2.99
N ASN A 482 11.01 -24.31 2.53
CA ASN A 482 12.36 -24.70 2.14
C ASN A 482 13.37 -24.16 3.18
N PRO A 483 13.74 -24.96 4.20
CA PRO A 483 14.66 -24.54 5.26
C PRO A 483 16.05 -24.12 4.74
N TYR A 484 16.53 -24.78 3.68
CA TYR A 484 17.81 -24.44 3.07
C TYR A 484 17.78 -23.02 2.48
N PHE A 485 16.77 -22.69 1.66
CA PHE A 485 16.61 -21.35 1.11
C PHE A 485 16.48 -20.30 2.23
N MET A 486 15.65 -20.57 3.24
CA MET A 486 15.42 -19.64 4.35
C MET A 486 16.71 -19.34 5.13
N GLU A 487 17.57 -20.35 5.33
CA GLU A 487 18.87 -20.15 5.96
C GLU A 487 19.83 -19.35 5.06
N ARG A 488 19.89 -19.66 3.75
CA ARG A 488 20.71 -18.88 2.80
C ARG A 488 20.28 -17.42 2.73
N LEU A 489 18.97 -17.16 2.74
CA LEU A 489 18.41 -15.81 2.77
C LEU A 489 18.78 -15.08 4.06
N ARG A 490 18.63 -15.73 5.22
CA ARG A 490 18.99 -15.15 6.52
C ARG A 490 20.48 -14.78 6.58
N VAL A 491 21.36 -15.69 6.19
CA VAL A 491 22.82 -15.46 6.15
C VAL A 491 23.18 -14.28 5.24
N ASN A 492 22.60 -14.23 4.04
CA ASN A 492 22.85 -13.15 3.09
C ASN A 492 22.31 -11.80 3.60
N LEU A 493 21.13 -11.77 4.24
CA LEU A 493 20.58 -10.57 4.86
C LEU A 493 21.46 -10.09 6.03
N CYS A 494 21.93 -11.00 6.90
CA CYS A 494 22.84 -10.64 7.99
C CYS A 494 24.11 -9.96 7.45
N HIS A 495 24.71 -10.55 6.42
CA HIS A 495 25.92 -10.02 5.81
C HIS A 495 25.68 -8.68 5.09
N ALA A 496 24.59 -8.58 4.31
CA ALA A 496 24.29 -7.38 3.53
C ALA A 496 23.94 -6.20 4.44
N LEU A 497 23.11 -6.41 5.45
CA LEU A 497 22.61 -5.37 6.36
C LEU A 497 23.56 -5.09 7.53
N GLY A 498 24.55 -5.96 7.78
CA GLY A 498 25.49 -5.82 8.89
C GLY A 498 24.82 -5.97 10.26
N GLN A 499 23.75 -6.76 10.33
CA GLN A 499 22.94 -6.98 11.52
C GLN A 499 22.78 -8.48 11.76
N ASP A 500 22.74 -8.89 13.02
CA ASP A 500 22.49 -10.29 13.36
C ASP A 500 20.98 -10.58 13.38
N ILE A 501 20.48 -11.12 12.26
CA ILE A 501 19.08 -11.48 12.09
C ILE A 501 18.90 -12.91 12.59
N GLN A 502 18.31 -13.01 13.78
CA GLN A 502 18.05 -14.28 14.45
C GLN A 502 16.93 -15.07 13.75
N THR A 503 15.83 -14.39 13.40
CA THR A 503 14.68 -15.03 12.76
C THR A 503 14.08 -14.15 11.67
N LEU A 504 13.69 -14.79 10.56
CA LEU A 504 12.88 -14.17 9.52
C LEU A 504 11.40 -14.43 9.83
N ARG A 505 10.66 -13.39 10.17
CA ARG A 505 9.26 -13.53 10.57
C ARG A 505 8.38 -13.84 9.37
N SER A 506 7.23 -14.41 9.66
CA SER A 506 6.17 -14.83 8.74
C SER A 506 4.95 -13.94 8.89
N LEU A 507 3.93 -14.13 8.05
CA LEU A 507 2.64 -13.48 8.26
C LEU A 507 1.94 -14.03 9.51
N ASN A 508 2.14 -15.33 9.80
CA ASN A 508 1.57 -15.98 11.00
C ASN A 508 2.09 -15.33 12.30
N ASP A 509 3.36 -14.92 12.32
CA ASP A 509 3.95 -14.20 13.47
C ASP A 509 3.28 -12.84 13.72
N LEU A 510 2.58 -12.30 12.72
CA LEU A 510 1.78 -11.08 12.79
C LEU A 510 0.28 -11.34 12.94
N GLY A 511 -0.14 -12.61 13.04
CA GLY A 511 -1.54 -13.01 13.15
C GLY A 511 -2.32 -13.00 11.82
N PHE A 512 -1.62 -12.96 10.68
CA PHE A 512 -2.23 -13.03 9.36
C PHE A 512 -2.12 -14.44 8.75
N GLU A 513 -3.15 -14.86 8.03
CA GLU A 513 -3.15 -16.15 7.34
C GLU A 513 -2.38 -16.06 6.01
N GLU A 514 -1.37 -16.91 5.84
CA GLU A 514 -0.50 -16.91 4.65
C GLU A 514 -1.20 -17.34 3.37
N LYS A 515 -2.06 -18.37 3.45
CA LYS A 515 -2.61 -19.03 2.26
C LYS A 515 -3.50 -18.11 1.44
N SER A 516 -4.32 -17.30 2.09
CA SER A 516 -5.27 -16.39 1.43
C SER A 516 -4.66 -15.03 1.09
N TRP A 517 -3.45 -14.72 1.55
CA TRP A 517 -2.87 -13.36 1.54
C TRP A 517 -2.87 -12.71 0.15
N GLU A 518 -2.35 -13.39 -0.87
CA GLU A 518 -2.29 -12.83 -2.22
C GLU A 518 -3.68 -12.72 -2.86
N THR A 519 -4.58 -13.69 -2.61
CA THR A 519 -5.94 -13.65 -3.16
C THR A 519 -6.76 -12.53 -2.52
N VAL A 520 -6.56 -12.25 -1.23
CA VAL A 520 -7.14 -11.08 -0.53
C VAL A 520 -6.58 -9.78 -1.10
N LEU A 521 -5.28 -9.72 -1.45
CA LEU A 521 -4.71 -8.57 -2.17
C LEU A 521 -5.51 -8.29 -3.45
N TYR A 522 -5.78 -9.27 -4.30
CA TYR A 522 -6.54 -9.00 -5.52
C TYR A 522 -8.01 -8.71 -5.25
N ALA A 523 -8.63 -9.30 -4.21
CA ALA A 523 -9.95 -8.87 -3.75
C ALA A 523 -9.95 -7.37 -3.35
N MET A 524 -8.92 -6.93 -2.65
CA MET A 524 -8.70 -5.54 -2.25
C MET A 524 -8.49 -4.62 -3.45
N MET A 525 -7.76 -5.05 -4.50
CA MET A 525 -7.58 -4.25 -5.71
C MET A 525 -8.92 -3.88 -6.38
N GLY A 526 -9.83 -4.85 -6.51
CA GLY A 526 -11.18 -4.62 -7.05
C GLY A 526 -12.06 -3.79 -6.12
N PHE A 527 -11.98 -4.03 -4.82
CA PHE A 527 -12.68 -3.23 -3.81
C PHE A 527 -12.27 -1.74 -3.88
N LEU A 528 -10.97 -1.45 -3.89
CA LEU A 528 -10.47 -0.08 -4.03
C LEU A 528 -10.88 0.55 -5.37
N CYS A 529 -10.91 -0.24 -6.45
CA CYS A 529 -11.34 0.22 -7.76
C CYS A 529 -12.78 0.77 -7.75
N ILE A 530 -13.75 0.01 -7.23
CA ILE A 530 -15.16 0.46 -7.18
C ILE A 530 -15.38 1.63 -6.21
N LYS A 531 -14.51 1.76 -5.20
CA LYS A 531 -14.53 2.90 -4.28
C LYS A 531 -13.77 4.12 -4.82
N GLY A 532 -13.19 4.03 -6.02
CA GLY A 532 -12.44 5.12 -6.64
C GLY A 532 -11.14 5.47 -5.90
N LEU A 533 -10.56 4.52 -5.18
CA LEU A 533 -9.37 4.69 -4.35
C LEU A 533 -8.13 4.16 -5.09
N TYR A 534 -6.99 4.84 -4.90
CA TYR A 534 -5.74 4.42 -5.52
C TYR A 534 -5.30 3.05 -5.00
N ASN A 535 -4.96 2.16 -5.92
CA ASN A 535 -4.55 0.79 -5.61
C ASN A 535 -3.12 0.46 -6.11
N PHE A 536 -2.44 1.43 -6.72
CA PHE A 536 -1.00 1.39 -7.01
C PHE A 536 -0.27 2.57 -6.34
N VAL A 537 0.99 2.33 -5.97
CA VAL A 537 1.86 3.34 -5.37
C VAL A 537 2.98 3.72 -6.35
N PRO A 538 3.02 4.98 -6.83
CA PRO A 538 4.05 5.48 -7.74
C PRO A 538 5.50 5.23 -7.31
N SER A 539 5.81 5.37 -6.02
CA SER A 539 7.15 5.13 -5.48
C SER A 539 7.58 3.66 -5.51
N CYS A 540 6.67 2.74 -5.80
CA CYS A 540 6.94 1.31 -5.97
C CYS A 540 7.01 0.94 -7.45
N THR A 541 6.10 1.45 -8.26
CA THR A 541 5.96 1.03 -9.67
C THR A 541 6.66 1.95 -10.67
N GLY A 542 6.89 3.21 -10.31
CA GLY A 542 7.44 4.23 -11.21
C GLY A 542 6.41 5.03 -11.98
N ALA A 543 5.11 4.81 -11.76
CA ALA A 543 4.07 5.60 -12.41
C ALA A 543 4.27 7.10 -12.13
N SER A 544 3.98 7.95 -13.12
CA SER A 544 4.13 9.41 -13.00
C SER A 544 3.15 10.06 -12.01
N HIS A 545 2.03 9.38 -11.75
CA HIS A 545 0.99 9.77 -10.80
C HIS A 545 0.26 8.52 -10.28
N PRO A 546 -0.39 8.57 -9.10
CA PRO A 546 -1.18 7.45 -8.61
C PRO A 546 -2.38 7.17 -9.53
N VAL A 547 -2.80 5.92 -9.59
CA VAL A 547 -3.91 5.47 -10.44
C VAL A 547 -4.87 4.55 -9.71
N VAL A 548 -6.10 4.50 -10.21
CA VAL A 548 -7.06 3.44 -9.89
C VAL A 548 -6.97 2.41 -11.00
N GLY A 549 -6.32 1.29 -10.72
CA GLY A 549 -6.24 0.16 -11.61
C GLY A 549 -7.50 -0.69 -11.60
N GLY A 550 -7.79 -1.31 -12.73
CA GLY A 550 -8.89 -2.22 -12.93
C GLY A 550 -9.90 -1.74 -13.97
N LYS A 551 -10.47 -2.68 -14.71
CA LYS A 551 -11.58 -2.49 -15.65
C LYS A 551 -12.85 -3.11 -15.05
N ILE A 552 -13.97 -2.39 -15.11
CA ILE A 552 -15.24 -2.83 -14.57
C ILE A 552 -16.09 -3.42 -15.69
N CYS A 553 -16.45 -4.70 -15.57
CA CYS A 553 -17.39 -5.41 -16.44
C CYS A 553 -18.73 -5.57 -15.73
N PRO A 554 -19.81 -4.90 -16.22
CA PRO A 554 -21.13 -4.97 -15.61
C PRO A 554 -21.71 -6.39 -15.51
N GLY A 555 -22.17 -6.75 -14.32
CA GLY A 555 -23.07 -7.90 -14.08
C GLY A 555 -24.50 -7.45 -13.78
N ASN A 556 -25.37 -8.36 -13.34
CA ASN A 556 -26.78 -8.03 -13.05
C ASN A 556 -26.94 -7.01 -11.91
N ASN A 557 -25.96 -6.95 -11.00
CA ASN A 557 -25.94 -6.04 -9.86
C ASN A 557 -25.22 -4.70 -10.14
N PHE A 558 -24.88 -4.39 -11.39
CA PHE A 558 -24.10 -3.19 -11.71
C PHE A 558 -24.79 -1.89 -11.27
N SER A 559 -26.12 -1.82 -11.38
CA SER A 559 -26.91 -0.67 -10.94
C SER A 559 -26.88 -0.44 -9.41
N SER A 560 -26.54 -1.46 -8.63
CA SER A 560 -26.34 -1.36 -7.18
C SER A 560 -24.90 -1.09 -6.76
N ILE A 561 -23.95 -1.09 -7.70
CA ILE A 561 -22.57 -0.70 -7.40
C ILE A 561 -22.52 0.81 -7.20
N GLU A 562 -22.32 1.23 -5.96
CA GLU A 562 -22.04 2.63 -5.62
C GLU A 562 -20.61 2.98 -6.06
N LEU A 563 -20.46 3.45 -7.30
CA LEU A 563 -19.23 4.08 -7.75
C LEU A 563 -19.10 5.42 -7.03
N GLN A 564 -18.14 5.52 -6.12
CA GLN A 564 -17.90 6.76 -5.40
C GLN A 564 -17.19 7.76 -6.30
N VAL A 565 -17.94 8.74 -6.80
CA VAL A 565 -17.41 9.94 -7.43
C VAL A 565 -16.93 10.86 -6.32
N LEU A 566 -15.63 10.87 -6.04
CA LEU A 566 -15.04 11.82 -5.11
C LEU A 566 -15.06 13.20 -5.79
N ASP A 567 -15.94 14.09 -5.32
CA ASP A 567 -16.09 15.48 -5.77
C ASP A 567 -14.74 16.23 -5.74
N SER A 568 -14.00 16.14 -6.83
CA SER A 568 -12.74 16.89 -7.02
C SER A 568 -12.50 17.32 -8.47
N PHE A 569 -13.47 17.14 -9.37
CA PHE A 569 -13.45 17.68 -10.73
C PHE A 569 -14.38 18.90 -10.92
N LYS A 570 -14.40 19.81 -9.94
CA LYS A 570 -14.80 21.22 -10.21
C LYS A 570 -13.54 22.08 -10.32
N GLY A 571 -12.74 21.79 -11.34
CA GLY A 571 -11.72 22.69 -11.86
C GLY A 571 -12.07 22.99 -13.31
N ASP A 572 -12.44 24.24 -13.58
CA ASP A 572 -12.73 24.85 -14.88
C ASP A 572 -13.65 24.07 -15.83
N SER A 573 -14.93 24.40 -15.75
CA SER A 573 -15.86 24.34 -16.88
C SER A 573 -15.40 25.29 -17.99
N GLY A 574 -14.40 24.87 -18.76
CA GLY A 574 -14.22 25.29 -20.15
C GLY A 574 -14.88 24.26 -21.06
N THR A 575 -16.09 24.58 -21.53
CA THR A 575 -16.71 24.19 -22.82
C THR A 575 -16.13 22.96 -23.54
N GLY A 576 -16.85 21.88 -23.87
CA GLY A 576 -18.26 21.56 -23.84
C GLY A 576 -18.53 20.22 -24.54
N VAL A 577 -19.72 19.68 -24.26
CA VAL A 577 -20.58 18.80 -25.09
C VAL A 577 -20.02 17.45 -25.60
N VAL A 578 -20.52 16.40 -24.94
CA VAL A 578 -20.90 15.02 -25.35
C VAL A 578 -20.00 14.27 -26.33
#